data_AF-A0A9R0ECV0-F1
#
_entry.id   AF-A0A9R0ECV0-F1
#
_cell.length_a   1.000
_cell.length_b   1.000
_cell.length_c   1.000
_cell.angle_alpha   90.00
_cell.angle_beta   90.00
_cell.angle_gamma   90.00
#
_symmetry.space_group_name_H-M   'P 1'
#
loop_
_entity.id
_entity.type
_entity.pdbx_description
1 polymer ?
#
loop_
_entity_poly.entity_id
_entity_poly.type
_entity_poly.pdbx_seq_one_letter_code
_entity_poly.pdbx_strand_id
1 'polypeptide(L)'
;MKRSNCLIEVCEDFDSFSKRIKTSFIEGNNSKMFRNTIWYRSLLDAEKSCLKEDKLKKIHYKFQDDKEMVEEYNVDTQVLLRRAWKVKGKLGGEGKWDVEIGDPIPDATPHIEGIGADFMESKDQPILTRRNTRINLEWRIRNLPYPIETYSVSANNDERCIVIRTTNKKYFKRLQVPELDRLNLPIEQANIQCSHSFNTLIIAYKKPQQLLDMDKEWYLELNKVKPIKDIPNDCKTQ
;
A
#
# COMPACT_ATOMS: atom_id res chain seq x y z
N MET A 1 55.56 58.08 13.20
CA MET A 1 54.93 58.01 11.86
C MET A 1 53.91 56.89 11.86
N LYS A 2 52.70 57.18 11.38
CA LYS A 2 51.51 56.31 11.31
C LYS A 2 51.75 55.10 10.40
N ARG A 3 51.18 53.94 10.74
CA ARG A 3 50.20 53.20 9.90
C ARG A 3 49.59 52.01 10.64
N SER A 4 48.27 52.03 10.66
CA SER A 4 47.29 51.01 11.08
C SER A 4 47.31 49.78 10.17
N ASN A 5 47.00 48.59 10.70
CA ASN A 5 46.47 47.48 9.92
C ASN A 5 45.14 47.01 10.52
N CYS A 6 44.15 46.95 9.63
CA CYS A 6 42.75 46.61 9.88
C CYS A 6 42.53 45.10 10.02
N LEU A 7 41.51 44.77 10.80
CA LEU A 7 40.75 43.53 10.80
C LEU A 7 40.16 43.23 9.41
N ILE A 8 40.26 41.99 8.96
CA ILE A 8 39.26 41.33 8.10
C ILE A 8 39.13 39.89 8.60
N GLU A 9 38.06 39.63 9.36
CA GLU A 9 37.54 38.27 9.56
C GLU A 9 36.99 37.77 8.22
N VAL A 10 37.51 36.65 7.75
CA VAL A 10 36.98 35.97 6.56
C VAL A 10 35.77 35.15 6.98
N CYS A 11 34.62 35.52 6.46
CA CYS A 11 33.33 34.89 6.68
C CYS A 11 33.25 33.56 5.91
N GLU A 12 33.31 32.42 6.61
CA GLU A 12 33.21 31.05 6.03
C GLU A 12 31.77 30.54 5.85
N ASP A 13 30.75 31.40 5.91
CA ASP A 13 29.34 30.95 6.02
C ASP A 13 28.54 30.87 4.71
N PHE A 14 29.11 31.25 3.56
CA PHE A 14 28.32 31.30 2.31
C PHE A 14 28.22 29.94 1.59
N ASP A 15 29.22 29.08 1.74
CA ASP A 15 29.34 27.83 0.95
C ASP A 15 28.52 26.67 1.53
N SER A 16 28.25 26.70 2.84
CA SER A 16 27.36 25.76 3.52
C SER A 16 25.89 26.02 3.16
N PHE A 17 25.51 27.28 3.00
CA PHE A 17 24.17 27.70 2.63
C PHE A 17 23.80 27.30 1.20
N SER A 18 24.74 27.44 0.25
CA SER A 18 24.53 27.04 -1.15
C SER A 18 24.34 25.53 -1.31
N LYS A 19 25.09 24.72 -0.55
CA LYS A 19 24.91 23.26 -0.50
C LYS A 19 23.55 22.89 0.10
N ARG A 20 23.14 23.55 1.18
CA ARG A 20 21.84 23.32 1.86
C ARG A 20 20.65 23.70 0.99
N ILE A 21 20.78 24.76 0.19
CA ILE A 21 19.78 25.16 -0.81
C ILE A 21 19.74 24.16 -1.96
N LYS A 22 20.89 23.69 -2.45
CA LYS A 22 20.90 22.70 -3.54
C LYS A 22 20.32 21.36 -3.10
N THR A 23 20.60 20.88 -1.89
CA THR A 23 19.95 19.67 -1.36
C THR A 23 18.44 19.87 -1.17
N SER A 24 17.99 21.01 -0.61
CA SER A 24 16.56 21.25 -0.41
C SER A 24 15.77 21.45 -1.72
N PHE A 25 16.38 22.07 -2.74
CA PHE A 25 15.77 22.20 -4.08
C PHE A 25 15.73 20.87 -4.84
N ILE A 26 16.74 20.00 -4.69
CA ILE A 26 16.74 18.66 -5.29
C ILE A 26 15.74 17.74 -4.58
N GLU A 27 15.66 17.81 -3.25
CA GLU A 27 14.66 17.07 -2.45
C GLU A 27 13.23 17.51 -2.82
N GLY A 28 12.98 18.82 -2.95
CA GLY A 28 11.65 19.34 -3.31
C GLY A 28 11.16 18.94 -4.71
N ASN A 29 12.08 18.75 -5.68
CA ASN A 29 11.73 18.36 -7.04
C ASN A 29 11.62 16.83 -7.22
N ASN A 30 12.45 16.04 -6.53
CA ASN A 30 12.35 14.57 -6.56
C ASN A 30 11.10 14.04 -5.82
N SER A 31 10.62 14.76 -4.79
CA SER A 31 9.47 14.35 -3.98
C SER A 31 8.17 14.16 -4.77
N LYS A 32 8.03 14.71 -5.99
CA LYS A 32 6.77 14.63 -6.76
C LYS A 32 6.86 13.84 -8.08
N MET A 33 7.95 13.10 -8.30
CA MET A 33 8.09 12.29 -9.52
C MET A 33 6.98 11.24 -9.68
N PHE A 34 6.36 10.82 -8.57
CA PHE A 34 5.22 9.90 -8.59
C PHE A 34 4.04 10.40 -9.45
N ARG A 35 3.87 11.72 -9.62
CA ARG A 35 2.81 12.29 -10.47
C ARG A 35 2.93 11.91 -11.94
N ASN A 36 4.13 11.53 -12.38
CA ASN A 36 4.40 11.11 -13.75
C ASN A 36 4.21 9.61 -13.97
N THR A 37 3.96 8.84 -12.91
CA THR A 37 3.71 7.40 -13.03
C THR A 37 2.40 7.15 -13.76
N ILE A 38 2.36 6.07 -14.55
CA ILE A 38 1.15 5.61 -15.25
C ILE A 38 0.03 5.39 -14.22
N TRP A 39 0.39 4.82 -13.07
CA TRP A 39 -0.54 4.59 -11.96
C TRP A 39 -1.20 5.87 -11.47
N TYR A 40 -0.43 6.88 -11.06
CA TYR A 40 -0.99 8.11 -10.51
C TYR A 40 -1.87 8.84 -11.52
N ARG A 41 -1.47 8.86 -12.80
CA ARG A 41 -2.28 9.43 -13.89
C ARG A 41 -3.58 8.66 -14.10
N SER A 42 -3.52 7.33 -14.14
CA SER A 42 -4.73 6.51 -14.27
C SER A 42 -5.73 6.76 -13.13
N LEU A 43 -5.22 6.97 -11.91
CA LEU A 43 -6.06 7.34 -10.78
C LEU A 43 -6.65 8.74 -10.97
N LEU A 44 -5.88 9.73 -11.41
CA LEU A 44 -6.39 11.08 -11.68
C LEU A 44 -7.48 11.08 -12.74
N ASP A 45 -7.27 10.37 -13.85
CA ASP A 45 -8.16 10.36 -15.02
C ASP A 45 -9.43 9.52 -14.80
N ALA A 46 -9.41 8.58 -13.84
CA ALA A 46 -10.57 7.75 -13.51
C ALA A 46 -11.74 8.60 -12.99
N GLU A 47 -12.96 8.19 -13.33
CA GLU A 47 -14.16 8.71 -12.68
C GLU A 47 -14.20 8.20 -11.24
N LYS A 48 -14.53 9.08 -10.30
CA LYS A 48 -14.52 8.78 -8.86
C LYS A 48 -15.86 9.12 -8.25
N SER A 49 -16.40 8.19 -7.49
CA SER A 49 -17.48 8.46 -6.55
C SER A 49 -17.02 8.21 -5.13
N CYS A 50 -17.54 9.00 -4.19
CA CYS A 50 -17.17 8.93 -2.78
C CYS A 50 -18.42 8.62 -1.95
N LEU A 51 -18.28 7.66 -1.04
CA LEU A 51 -19.24 7.39 0.01
C LEU A 51 -18.51 7.50 1.36
N LYS A 52 -19.12 8.20 2.31
CA LYS A 52 -18.51 8.44 3.62
C LYS A 52 -19.46 7.97 4.72
N GLU A 53 -19.06 6.90 5.40
CA GLU A 53 -19.75 6.30 6.55
C GLU A 53 -18.89 6.56 7.79
N ASP A 54 -19.31 7.45 8.68
CA ASP A 54 -18.59 7.79 9.93
C ASP A 54 -17.07 8.01 9.75
N LYS A 55 -16.29 6.98 10.09
CA LYS A 55 -14.82 6.94 10.09
C LYS A 55 -14.21 6.29 8.85
N LEU A 56 -15.04 5.85 7.91
CA LEU A 56 -14.65 5.16 6.69
C LEU A 56 -15.02 6.00 5.47
N LYS A 57 -14.03 6.23 4.61
CA LYS A 57 -14.20 6.88 3.33
C LYS A 57 -13.97 5.87 2.22
N LYS A 58 -15.01 5.51 1.49
CA LYS A 58 -14.98 4.58 0.36
C LYS A 58 -14.93 5.37 -0.94
N ILE A 59 -13.99 5.02 -1.80
CA ILE A 59 -13.83 5.61 -3.14
C ILE A 59 -14.00 4.50 -4.16
N HIS A 60 -14.99 4.66 -5.04
CA HIS A 60 -15.16 3.79 -6.20
C HIS A 60 -14.59 4.48 -7.42
N TYR A 61 -13.75 3.75 -8.15
CA TYR A 61 -13.09 4.18 -9.37
C TYR A 61 -13.67 3.44 -10.56
N LYS A 62 -13.99 4.17 -11.62
CA LYS A 62 -14.24 3.62 -12.96
C LYS A 62 -13.14 4.12 -13.89
N PHE A 63 -12.33 3.19 -14.39
CA PHE A 63 -11.26 3.48 -15.33
C PHE A 63 -11.79 3.46 -16.77
N GLN A 64 -11.03 4.06 -17.69
CA GLN A 64 -11.39 4.14 -19.12
C GLN A 64 -11.47 2.77 -19.81
N ASP A 65 -10.86 1.73 -19.23
CA ASP A 65 -10.84 0.36 -19.74
C ASP A 65 -11.94 -0.54 -19.14
N ASP A 66 -12.99 0.07 -18.60
CA ASP A 66 -14.10 -0.57 -17.89
C ASP A 66 -13.68 -1.39 -16.66
N LYS A 67 -12.46 -1.17 -16.13
CA LYS A 67 -12.08 -1.73 -14.83
C LYS A 67 -12.69 -0.90 -13.73
N GLU A 68 -13.03 -1.59 -12.64
CA GLU A 68 -13.49 -0.95 -11.41
C GLU A 68 -12.56 -1.31 -10.26
N MET A 69 -12.32 -0.33 -9.39
CA MET A 69 -11.57 -0.51 -8.15
C MET A 69 -12.31 0.20 -7.02
N VAL A 70 -12.27 -0.38 -5.82
CA VAL A 70 -12.73 0.27 -4.59
C VAL A 70 -11.58 0.38 -3.62
N GLU A 71 -11.40 1.59 -3.08
CA GLU A 71 -10.49 1.85 -1.97
C GLU A 71 -11.25 2.31 -0.74
N GLU A 72 -10.79 1.88 0.43
CA GLU A 72 -11.34 2.29 1.70
C GLU A 72 -10.27 2.91 2.57
N TYR A 73 -10.55 4.10 3.06
CA TYR A 73 -9.65 4.87 3.90
C TYR A 73 -10.24 5.10 5.27
N ASN A 74 -9.40 5.00 6.28
CA ASN A 74 -9.74 5.49 7.61
C ASN A 74 -9.62 7.03 7.63
N VAL A 75 -10.69 7.73 8.00
CA VAL A 75 -10.75 9.20 7.96
C VAL A 75 -9.77 9.84 8.96
N ASP A 76 -9.62 9.24 10.15
CA ASP A 76 -8.80 9.78 11.24
C ASP A 76 -7.30 9.59 10.95
N THR A 77 -6.92 8.40 10.48
CA THR A 77 -5.51 8.03 10.27
C THR A 77 -5.02 8.29 8.86
N GLN A 78 -5.93 8.44 7.89
CA GLN A 78 -5.69 8.63 6.44
C GLN A 78 -5.02 7.42 5.77
N VAL A 79 -5.08 6.26 6.42
CA VAL A 79 -4.48 5.01 5.92
C VAL A 79 -5.47 4.28 5.01
N LEU A 80 -4.97 3.80 3.87
CA LEU A 80 -5.68 2.86 3.00
C LEU A 80 -5.84 1.51 3.71
N LEU A 81 -7.06 1.18 4.08
CA LEU A 81 -7.41 -0.07 4.77
C LEU A 81 -7.66 -1.22 3.80
N ARG A 82 -8.34 -0.94 2.69
CA ARG A 82 -8.68 -1.94 1.67
C ARG A 82 -8.53 -1.37 0.27
N ARG A 83 -8.03 -2.19 -0.65
CA ARG A 83 -8.09 -1.96 -2.10
C ARG A 83 -8.55 -3.26 -2.76
N ALA A 84 -9.63 -3.20 -3.53
CA ALA A 84 -10.17 -4.35 -4.24
C ALA A 84 -10.48 -3.99 -5.70
N TRP A 85 -10.24 -4.94 -6.60
CA TRP A 85 -10.48 -4.82 -8.04
C TRP A 85 -11.65 -5.69 -8.47
N LYS A 86 -12.51 -5.18 -9.34
CA LYS A 86 -13.59 -5.98 -9.93
C LYS A 86 -13.02 -6.80 -11.09
N VAL A 87 -12.99 -8.11 -10.93
CA VAL A 87 -12.53 -9.04 -11.97
C VAL A 87 -13.70 -9.38 -12.87
N LYS A 88 -13.58 -9.20 -14.20
CA LYS A 88 -14.65 -9.59 -15.14
C LYS A 88 -14.97 -11.09 -15.01
N GLY A 89 -16.24 -11.44 -14.86
CA GLY A 89 -16.67 -12.84 -14.76
C GLY A 89 -16.41 -13.60 -16.06
N LYS A 90 -16.20 -14.92 -15.96
CA LYS A 90 -16.14 -15.79 -17.13
C LYS A 90 -17.52 -15.82 -17.80
N LEU A 91 -17.57 -15.79 -19.13
CA LEU A 91 -18.81 -15.90 -19.93
C LEU A 91 -19.91 -14.87 -19.59
N GLY A 92 -19.54 -13.64 -19.20
CA GLY A 92 -20.51 -12.56 -18.96
C GLY A 92 -21.22 -12.59 -17.61
N GLY A 93 -20.82 -13.48 -16.69
CA GLY A 93 -21.28 -13.46 -15.31
C GLY A 93 -20.77 -12.24 -14.52
N GLU A 94 -21.43 -11.96 -13.38
CA GLU A 94 -20.97 -10.90 -12.47
C GLU A 94 -19.57 -11.21 -11.93
N GLY A 95 -18.74 -10.17 -11.91
CA GLY A 95 -17.34 -10.26 -11.52
C GLY A 95 -17.12 -10.38 -10.02
N LYS A 96 -16.17 -11.22 -9.60
CA LYS A 96 -15.73 -11.28 -8.19
C LYS A 96 -14.78 -10.12 -7.88
N TRP A 97 -14.80 -9.67 -6.63
CA TRP A 97 -13.84 -8.68 -6.13
C TRP A 97 -12.56 -9.38 -5.68
N ASP A 98 -11.43 -9.02 -6.30
CA ASP A 98 -10.11 -9.48 -5.90
C ASP A 98 -9.46 -8.45 -4.97
N VAL A 99 -9.13 -8.85 -3.75
CA VAL A 99 -8.65 -7.96 -2.69
C VAL A 99 -7.13 -7.89 -2.73
N GLU A 100 -6.59 -6.75 -3.15
CA GLU A 100 -5.14 -6.49 -3.20
C GLU A 100 -4.57 -6.16 -1.81
N ILE A 101 -5.32 -5.40 -1.01
CA ILE A 101 -4.95 -4.91 0.31
C ILE A 101 -6.16 -5.02 1.23
N GLY A 102 -5.95 -5.43 2.48
CA GLY A 102 -7.00 -5.54 3.48
C GLY A 102 -7.44 -6.97 3.70
N ASP A 103 -8.45 -7.13 4.56
CA ASP A 103 -9.07 -8.43 4.81
C ASP A 103 -9.99 -8.81 3.63
N PRO A 104 -10.08 -10.11 3.28
CA PRO A 104 -10.95 -10.56 2.20
C PRO A 104 -12.40 -10.18 2.48
N ILE A 105 -13.13 -9.85 1.42
CA ILE A 105 -14.57 -9.57 1.52
C ILE A 105 -15.26 -10.91 1.85
N PRO A 106 -16.03 -11.00 2.96
CA PRO A 106 -16.78 -12.22 3.25
C PRO A 106 -17.75 -12.50 2.11
N ASP A 107 -17.73 -13.72 1.56
CA ASP A 107 -18.77 -14.14 0.64
C ASP A 107 -20.11 -14.14 1.39
N ALA A 108 -21.06 -13.32 0.93
CA ALA A 108 -22.38 -13.20 1.56
C ALA A 108 -23.20 -14.50 1.44
N THR A 109 -22.86 -15.34 0.47
CA THR A 109 -23.35 -16.71 0.35
C THR A 109 -22.35 -17.66 1.02
N PRO A 110 -22.70 -18.33 2.14
CA PRO A 110 -21.96 -19.52 2.52
C PRO A 110 -22.05 -20.48 1.32
N HIS A 111 -20.91 -21.02 0.88
CA HIS A 111 -20.83 -22.09 -0.10
C HIS A 111 -21.64 -23.30 0.42
N ILE A 112 -22.96 -23.29 0.23
CA ILE A 112 -23.80 -24.49 0.22
C ILE A 112 -24.02 -24.80 -1.26
N GLU A 113 -22.93 -25.18 -1.93
CA GLU A 113 -23.03 -25.77 -3.25
C GLU A 113 -22.53 -27.21 -3.15
N GLY A 114 -23.49 -28.11 -2.99
CA GLY A 114 -23.33 -29.53 -3.30
C GLY A 114 -23.21 -30.47 -2.11
N ILE A 115 -24.11 -31.45 -2.09
CA ILE A 115 -23.90 -32.77 -1.49
C ILE A 115 -22.58 -33.32 -2.07
N GLY A 116 -21.45 -33.12 -1.37
CA GLY A 116 -20.12 -33.46 -1.88
C GLY A 116 -18.94 -32.63 -1.39
N ALA A 117 -19.11 -31.69 -0.45
CA ALA A 117 -18.00 -30.94 0.14
C ALA A 117 -17.29 -31.72 1.28
N ASP A 118 -16.67 -32.86 0.95
CA ASP A 118 -15.86 -33.66 1.89
C ASP A 118 -14.37 -33.26 1.91
N PHE A 119 -14.00 -32.30 1.06
CA PHE A 119 -12.63 -31.76 0.96
C PHE A 119 -12.63 -30.27 1.30
N MET A 120 -12.14 -29.95 2.49
CA MET A 120 -11.92 -28.59 2.96
C MET A 120 -10.43 -28.35 3.13
N GLU A 121 -9.98 -27.13 2.85
CA GLU A 121 -8.61 -26.72 3.13
C GLU A 121 -8.28 -26.91 4.62
N SER A 122 -7.07 -27.40 4.91
CA SER A 122 -6.65 -27.61 6.30
C SER A 122 -6.63 -26.29 7.05
N LYS A 123 -7.13 -26.30 8.28
CA LYS A 123 -7.06 -25.13 9.19
C LYS A 123 -5.61 -24.72 9.49
N ASP A 124 -4.67 -25.64 9.32
CA ASP A 124 -3.24 -25.44 9.57
C ASP A 124 -2.48 -24.91 8.34
N GLN A 125 -3.16 -24.68 7.21
CA GLN A 125 -2.49 -24.13 6.04
C GLN A 125 -2.03 -22.67 6.29
N PRO A 126 -0.89 -22.23 5.74
CA PRO A 126 -0.44 -20.86 5.91
C PRO A 126 -1.40 -19.84 5.27
N ILE A 127 -1.88 -18.88 6.06
CA ILE A 127 -2.81 -17.84 5.60
C ILE A 127 -2.08 -16.50 5.59
N LEU A 128 -1.93 -15.92 4.41
CA LEU A 128 -1.34 -14.59 4.19
C LEU A 128 -2.42 -13.51 4.22
N THR A 129 -2.24 -12.49 5.04
CA THR A 129 -3.01 -11.24 4.98
C THR A 129 -2.09 -10.05 4.81
N ARG A 130 -2.62 -8.98 4.22
CA ARG A 130 -1.88 -7.77 3.91
C ARG A 130 -2.58 -6.55 4.46
N ARG A 131 -1.85 -5.68 5.14
CA ARG A 131 -2.38 -4.44 5.72
C ARG A 131 -1.38 -3.31 5.53
N ASN A 132 -1.90 -2.09 5.48
CA ASN A 132 -1.07 -0.91 5.51
C ASN A 132 -1.18 -0.23 6.87
N THR A 133 -0.07 0.35 7.30
CA THR A 133 -0.06 1.34 8.38
C THR A 133 0.35 2.69 7.80
N ARG A 134 0.45 3.71 8.66
CA ARG A 134 0.92 5.02 8.24
C ARG A 134 2.34 4.97 7.67
N ILE A 135 3.20 4.13 8.24
CA ILE A 135 4.65 4.11 7.93
C ILE A 135 5.13 2.81 7.29
N ASN A 136 4.36 1.72 7.36
CA ASN A 136 4.78 0.40 6.86
C ASN A 136 3.73 -0.21 5.92
N LEU A 137 4.21 -1.06 5.03
CA LEU A 137 3.43 -2.12 4.39
C LEU A 137 3.64 -3.39 5.23
N GLU A 138 2.58 -4.07 5.63
CA GLU A 138 2.65 -5.23 6.50
C GLU A 138 2.02 -6.48 5.87
N TRP A 139 2.72 -7.60 5.99
CA TRP A 139 2.21 -8.93 5.67
C TRP A 139 2.24 -9.77 6.93
N ARG A 140 1.14 -10.50 7.18
CA ARG A 140 1.04 -11.45 8.28
C ARG A 140 0.75 -12.82 7.71
N ILE A 141 1.60 -13.78 8.02
CA ILE A 141 1.43 -15.15 7.58
C ILE A 141 1.23 -16.01 8.82
N ARG A 142 -0.03 -16.42 9.04
CA ARG A 142 -0.41 -17.30 10.15
C ARG A 142 -0.10 -18.75 9.82
N ASN A 143 -0.16 -19.62 10.82
CA ASN A 143 0.07 -21.06 10.73
C ASN A 143 1.48 -21.42 10.24
N LEU A 144 2.46 -20.63 10.66
CA LEU A 144 3.88 -20.88 10.44
C LEU A 144 4.52 -21.28 11.78
N PRO A 145 4.73 -22.58 12.06
CA PRO A 145 5.08 -23.05 13.41
C PRO A 145 6.58 -22.96 13.72
N TYR A 146 7.44 -22.80 12.71
CA TYR A 146 8.89 -22.75 12.92
C TYR A 146 9.30 -21.44 13.60
N PRO A 147 10.37 -21.42 14.40
CA PRO A 147 10.86 -20.22 15.05
C PRO A 147 11.53 -19.25 14.06
N ILE A 148 11.75 -17.99 14.47
CA ILE A 148 12.17 -16.89 13.58
C ILE A 148 13.46 -17.22 12.80
N GLU A 149 14.43 -17.87 13.44
CA GLU A 149 15.72 -18.25 12.86
C GLU A 149 15.61 -19.25 11.71
N THR A 150 14.46 -19.93 11.57
CA THR A 150 14.21 -20.83 10.45
C THR A 150 13.87 -20.08 9.17
N TYR A 151 13.39 -18.83 9.26
CA TYR A 151 12.99 -18.04 8.10
C TYR A 151 14.12 -17.14 7.60
N SER A 152 14.17 -17.00 6.28
CA SER A 152 14.95 -16.00 5.58
C SER A 152 13.99 -15.12 4.79
N VAL A 153 14.06 -13.81 5.01
CA VAL A 153 13.25 -12.80 4.32
C VAL A 153 14.19 -11.86 3.57
N SER A 154 14.14 -11.94 2.24
CA SER A 154 15.07 -11.23 1.36
C SER A 154 14.36 -10.40 0.30
N ALA A 155 14.82 -9.19 0.03
CA ALA A 155 14.45 -8.42 -1.15
C ALA A 155 14.97 -9.10 -2.43
N ASN A 156 14.12 -9.25 -3.44
CA ASN A 156 14.48 -9.73 -4.77
C ASN A 156 14.02 -8.69 -5.80
N ASN A 157 14.97 -7.93 -6.35
CA ASN A 157 14.67 -6.89 -7.33
C ASN A 157 14.50 -7.43 -8.75
N ASP A 158 15.07 -8.59 -9.08
CA ASP A 158 14.90 -9.22 -10.40
C ASP A 158 13.43 -9.60 -10.63
N GLU A 159 12.80 -10.14 -9.58
CA GLU A 159 11.38 -10.53 -9.58
C GLU A 159 10.48 -9.51 -8.88
N ARG A 160 11.02 -8.36 -8.49
CA ARG A 160 10.32 -7.24 -7.82
C ARG A 160 9.42 -7.69 -6.66
N CYS A 161 9.93 -8.59 -5.81
CA CYS A 161 9.19 -9.13 -4.67
C CYS A 161 10.06 -9.29 -3.42
N ILE A 162 9.40 -9.46 -2.27
CA ILE A 162 10.04 -9.96 -1.05
C ILE A 162 9.89 -11.48 -1.03
N VAL A 163 11.00 -12.20 -0.92
CA VAL A 163 11.00 -13.67 -0.89
C VAL A 163 11.19 -14.16 0.53
N ILE A 164 10.30 -15.06 0.96
CA ILE A 164 10.32 -15.75 2.23
C ILE A 164 10.65 -17.21 1.95
N ARG A 165 11.66 -17.74 2.65
CA ARG A 165 12.07 -19.15 2.55
C ARG A 165 12.35 -19.69 3.94
N THR A 166 12.23 -20.99 4.13
CA THR A 166 12.73 -21.67 5.33
C THR A 166 13.96 -22.50 5.05
N THR A 167 14.86 -22.63 6.03
CA THR A 167 16.08 -23.46 5.94
C THR A 167 15.76 -24.94 5.70
N ASN A 168 14.67 -25.43 6.30
CA ASN A 168 14.15 -26.79 6.11
C ASN A 168 13.37 -26.99 4.79
N LYS A 169 13.25 -25.97 3.94
CA LYS A 169 12.55 -25.99 2.64
C LYS A 169 11.05 -26.33 2.72
N LYS A 170 10.43 -26.19 3.88
CA LYS A 170 8.99 -26.44 4.09
C LYS A 170 8.10 -25.27 3.68
N TYR A 171 8.64 -24.06 3.58
CA TYR A 171 7.88 -22.90 3.18
C TYR A 171 8.65 -22.01 2.20
N PHE A 172 7.95 -21.56 1.17
CA PHE A 172 8.41 -20.61 0.18
C PHE A 172 7.27 -19.69 -0.23
N LYS A 173 7.46 -18.38 -0.19
CA LYS A 173 6.46 -17.41 -0.65
C LYS A 173 7.13 -16.19 -1.25
N ARG A 174 6.53 -15.66 -2.32
CA ARG A 174 6.87 -14.35 -2.90
C ARG A 174 5.76 -13.38 -2.54
N LEU A 175 6.14 -12.26 -1.93
CA LEU A 175 5.26 -11.16 -1.61
C LEU A 175 5.49 -10.05 -2.64
N GLN A 176 4.49 -9.84 -3.49
CA GLN A 176 4.51 -8.71 -4.43
C GLN A 176 4.38 -7.41 -3.66
N VAL A 177 5.05 -6.35 -4.14
CA VAL A 177 4.97 -5.01 -3.55
C VAL A 177 4.53 -3.98 -4.60
N PRO A 178 3.24 -4.02 -5.04
CA PRO A 178 2.76 -3.22 -6.16
C PRO A 178 2.99 -1.71 -6.01
N GLU A 179 3.00 -1.18 -4.80
CA GLU A 179 3.25 0.24 -4.50
C GLU A 179 4.64 0.68 -4.96
N LEU A 180 5.65 -0.16 -4.73
CA LEU A 180 7.00 0.14 -5.19
C LEU A 180 7.11 -0.03 -6.71
N ASP A 181 6.41 -1.00 -7.28
CA ASP A 181 6.35 -1.20 -8.74
C ASP A 181 5.69 -0.02 -9.45
N ARG A 182 4.56 0.47 -8.94
CA ARG A 182 3.84 1.64 -9.43
C ARG A 182 4.69 2.90 -9.39
N LEU A 183 5.56 3.02 -8.39
CA LEU A 183 6.50 4.12 -8.23
C LEU A 183 7.86 3.87 -8.91
N ASN A 184 8.05 2.70 -9.51
CA ASN A 184 9.33 2.25 -10.07
C ASN A 184 10.51 2.34 -9.07
N LEU A 185 10.25 2.01 -7.80
CA LEU A 185 11.24 1.99 -6.73
C LEU A 185 11.79 0.59 -6.53
N PRO A 186 13.10 0.42 -6.25
CA PRO A 186 13.65 -0.86 -5.84
C PRO A 186 13.14 -1.25 -4.45
N ILE A 187 13.15 -2.56 -4.18
CA ILE A 187 12.91 -3.12 -2.85
C ILE A 187 14.24 -3.12 -2.10
N GLU A 188 14.31 -2.37 -1.01
CA GLU A 188 15.51 -2.24 -0.20
C GLU A 188 15.47 -3.21 0.98
N GLN A 189 16.49 -4.05 1.11
CA GLN A 189 16.61 -5.00 2.23
C GLN A 189 16.59 -4.30 3.59
N ALA A 190 17.19 -3.11 3.69
CA ALA A 190 17.27 -2.33 4.93
C ALA A 190 15.90 -1.88 5.46
N ASN A 191 14.88 -1.81 4.60
CA ASN A 191 13.52 -1.43 4.98
C ASN A 191 12.68 -2.64 5.42
N ILE A 192 13.17 -3.87 5.26
CA ILE A 192 12.49 -5.10 5.68
C ILE A 192 12.79 -5.39 7.15
N GLN A 193 11.74 -5.51 7.94
CA GLN A 193 11.76 -6.00 9.31
C GLN A 193 10.86 -7.21 9.42
N CYS A 194 11.25 -8.19 10.22
CA CYS A 194 10.45 -9.38 10.46
C CYS A 194 10.48 -9.80 11.92
N SER A 195 9.34 -10.31 12.40
CA SER A 195 9.20 -10.91 13.71
C SER A 195 8.29 -12.13 13.62
N HIS A 196 8.43 -13.06 14.57
CA HIS A 196 7.60 -14.25 14.64
C HIS A 196 7.09 -14.45 16.06
N SER A 197 5.78 -14.62 16.20
CA SER A 197 5.13 -14.88 17.48
C SER A 197 3.78 -15.55 17.22
N PHE A 198 3.34 -16.43 18.13
CA PHE A 198 2.03 -17.10 18.04
C PHE A 198 1.76 -17.74 16.67
N ASN A 199 2.72 -18.54 16.17
CA ASN A 199 2.68 -19.18 14.85
C ASN A 199 2.39 -18.23 13.69
N THR A 200 2.80 -16.97 13.82
CA THR A 200 2.57 -15.92 12.83
C THR A 200 3.88 -15.21 12.52
N LEU A 201 4.29 -15.25 11.26
CA LEU A 201 5.39 -14.43 10.75
C LEU A 201 4.82 -13.07 10.32
N ILE A 202 5.32 -12.00 10.91
CA ILE A 202 4.98 -10.62 10.56
C ILE A 202 6.16 -10.03 9.81
N ILE A 203 5.91 -9.54 8.60
CA ILE A 203 6.88 -8.84 7.76
C ILE A 203 6.40 -7.41 7.62
N ALA A 204 7.21 -6.45 8.03
CA ALA A 204 6.96 -5.03 7.86
C ALA A 204 8.01 -4.46 6.89
N TYR A 205 7.55 -3.75 5.87
CA TYR A 205 8.39 -2.97 4.98
C TYR A 205 8.19 -1.48 5.26
N LYS A 206 9.24 -0.80 5.72
CA LYS A 206 9.22 0.64 5.96
C LYS A 206 9.02 1.38 4.64
N LYS A 207 7.96 2.19 4.56
CA LYS A 207 7.64 2.94 3.34
C LYS A 207 8.75 3.96 3.04
N PRO A 208 9.28 4.03 1.81
CA PRO A 208 10.19 5.09 1.40
C PRO A 208 9.45 6.43 1.37
N GLN A 209 10.18 7.53 1.52
CA GLN A 209 9.60 8.87 1.60
C GLN A 209 8.71 9.20 0.40
N GLN A 210 9.10 8.77 -0.81
CA GLN A 210 8.32 8.97 -2.04
C GLN A 210 6.93 8.32 -1.97
N LEU A 211 6.80 7.15 -1.35
CA LEU A 211 5.51 6.49 -1.16
C LEU A 211 4.67 7.22 -0.10
N LEU A 212 5.29 7.69 0.99
CA LEU A 212 4.61 8.49 2.01
C LEU A 212 4.08 9.82 1.45
N ASP A 213 4.88 10.49 0.63
CA ASP A 213 4.51 11.74 -0.03
C ASP A 213 3.35 11.51 -1.01
N MET A 214 3.41 10.42 -1.80
CA MET A 214 2.32 10.03 -2.70
C MET A 214 1.04 9.71 -1.94
N ASP A 215 1.09 8.88 -0.89
CA ASP A 215 -0.08 8.50 -0.07
C ASP A 215 -0.76 9.74 0.51
N LYS A 216 0.04 10.67 1.06
CA LYS A 216 -0.46 11.94 1.63
C LYS A 216 -1.10 12.82 0.57
N GLU A 217 -0.43 13.03 -0.55
CA GLU A 217 -0.95 13.86 -1.63
C GLU A 217 -2.22 13.25 -2.24
N TRP A 218 -2.22 11.94 -2.45
CA TRP A 218 -3.38 11.24 -2.99
C TRP A 218 -4.61 11.38 -2.08
N TYR A 219 -4.44 11.25 -0.77
CA TYR A 219 -5.54 11.47 0.16
C TYR A 219 -6.09 12.90 0.10
N LEU A 220 -5.23 13.92 -0.12
CA LEU A 220 -5.68 15.30 -0.33
C LEU A 220 -6.47 15.46 -1.63
N GLU A 221 -6.07 14.80 -2.71
CA GLU A 221 -6.83 14.77 -3.97
C GLU A 221 -8.22 14.14 -3.75
N LEU A 222 -8.29 13.04 -2.99
CA LEU A 222 -9.57 12.39 -2.68
C LEU A 222 -10.50 13.29 -1.85
N ASN A 223 -9.99 14.25 -1.08
CA ASN A 223 -10.84 15.20 -0.34
C ASN A 223 -11.56 16.20 -1.25
N LYS A 224 -11.14 16.33 -2.51
CA LYS A 224 -11.84 17.14 -3.51
C LYS A 224 -13.10 16.44 -4.05
N VAL A 225 -13.17 15.11 -3.95
CA VAL A 225 -14.34 14.32 -4.36
C VAL A 225 -15.42 14.45 -3.29
N LYS A 226 -16.55 15.06 -3.67
CA LYS A 226 -17.68 15.25 -2.75
C LYS A 226 -18.37 13.90 -2.49
N PRO A 227 -18.73 13.59 -1.24
CA PRO A 227 -19.55 12.42 -0.93
C PRO A 227 -20.91 12.52 -1.62
N ILE A 228 -21.39 11.40 -2.18
CA ILE A 228 -22.78 11.27 -2.59
C ILE A 228 -23.60 11.36 -1.30
N LYS A 229 -24.56 12.30 -1.24
CA LYS A 229 -25.52 12.36 -0.15
C LYS A 229 -26.47 11.18 -0.31
N ASP A 230 -26.65 10.40 0.75
CA ASP A 230 -27.60 9.30 0.76
C ASP A 230 -28.95 9.75 0.17
N ILE A 231 -29.38 9.08 -0.89
CA ILE A 231 -30.77 9.15 -1.33
C ILE A 231 -31.58 8.55 -0.17
N PRO A 232 -32.64 9.20 0.34
CA PRO A 232 -33.47 8.64 1.39
C PRO A 232 -33.90 7.24 0.97
N ASN A 233 -33.59 6.27 1.82
CA ASN A 233 -33.91 4.87 1.62
C ASN A 233 -35.42 4.69 1.73
N ASP A 234 -36.15 4.98 0.66
CA ASP A 234 -37.60 4.76 0.53
C ASP A 234 -37.87 3.26 0.28
N CYS A 235 -37.32 2.41 1.16
CA CYS A 235 -37.72 1.01 1.26
C CYS A 235 -39.08 0.95 1.95
N LYS A 236 -40.15 1.11 1.15
CA LYS A 236 -41.50 0.73 1.57
C LYS A 236 -41.55 -0.79 1.62
N THR A 237 -41.46 -1.34 2.82
CA THR A 237 -41.92 -2.71 3.10
C THR A 237 -43.42 -2.77 2.82
N GLN A 238 -43.80 -3.56 1.82
CA GLN A 238 -45.18 -4.06 1.65
C GLN A 238 -45.50 -5.11 2.70
#